data_AF-A0A6I9YXU7-F1
#
_entry.id   AF-A0A6I9YXU7-F1
#
_cell.length_a   1.000
_cell.length_b   1.000
_cell.length_c   1.000
_cell.angle_alpha   90.00
_cell.angle_beta   90.00
_cell.angle_gamma   90.00
#
_symmetry.space_group_name_H-M   'P 1'
#
loop_
_entity.id
_entity.type
_entity.pdbx_description
1 polymer ?
#
loop_
_entity_poly.entity_id
_entity_poly.type
_entity_poly.pdbx_seq_one_letter_code
_entity_poly.pdbx_strand_id
1 'polypeptide(L)'
;MVALYLLFFAGRLVAPGGAFNLDAESPTVYSGSDGSYFGFAVDFFAPDRSSMFLLVGAPKANTTQPGIVEGGQVLKCNWNTNQNCQPIIFDAR
;
A
#
# COMPACT_ATOMS: atom_id res chain seq x y z
N MET A 1 -35.13 -14.49 -30.57
CA MET A 1 -34.36 -13.31 -31.02
C MET A 1 -34.61 -12.08 -30.14
N VAL A 2 -35.84 -11.57 -30.00
CA VAL A 2 -36.16 -10.35 -29.21
C VAL A 2 -35.78 -10.44 -27.72
N ALA A 3 -36.05 -11.57 -27.05
CA ALA A 3 -35.71 -11.75 -25.63
C ALA A 3 -34.20 -11.74 -25.34
N LEU A 4 -33.38 -12.18 -26.31
CA LEU A 4 -31.91 -12.18 -26.19
C LEU A 4 -31.35 -10.74 -26.26
N TYR A 5 -31.94 -9.88 -27.08
CA TYR A 5 -31.60 -8.45 -27.14
C TYR A 5 -31.96 -7.72 -25.85
N LEU A 6 -33.12 -8.03 -25.25
CA LEU A 6 -33.54 -7.43 -23.98
C LEU A 6 -32.60 -7.78 -22.81
N LEU A 7 -32.11 -9.02 -22.75
CA LEU A 7 -31.10 -9.45 -21.77
C LEU A 7 -29.74 -8.74 -21.98
N PHE A 8 -29.33 -8.54 -23.24
CA PHE A 8 -28.12 -7.78 -23.58
C PHE A 8 -28.22 -6.30 -23.20
N PHE A 9 -29.40 -5.69 -23.34
CA PHE A 9 -29.64 -4.31 -22.94
C PHE A 9 -29.74 -4.14 -21.41
N ALA A 10 -30.35 -5.08 -20.71
CA ALA A 10 -30.43 -5.07 -19.24
C ALA A 10 -29.04 -5.21 -18.58
N GLY A 11 -28.14 -6.02 -19.16
CA GLY A 11 -26.77 -6.19 -18.67
C GLY A 11 -25.87 -4.95 -18.81
N ARG A 12 -26.26 -3.94 -19.61
CA ARG A 12 -25.51 -2.68 -19.78
C ARG A 12 -25.94 -1.56 -18.82
N LEU A 13 -27.04 -1.74 -18.07
CA LEU A 13 -27.55 -0.73 -17.13
C LEU A 13 -26.94 -0.81 -15.74
N VAL A 14 -26.19 -1.87 -15.44
CA VAL A 14 -25.37 -1.92 -14.25
C VAL A 14 -24.09 -1.14 -14.56
N ALA A 15 -24.13 0.17 -14.33
CA ALA A 15 -22.90 0.93 -14.22
C ALA A 15 -22.06 0.26 -13.13
N PRO A 16 -20.84 -0.22 -13.42
CA PRO A 16 -19.97 -0.72 -12.37
C PRO A 16 -19.83 0.43 -11.37
N GLY A 17 -20.19 0.17 -10.11
CA GLY A 17 -20.00 1.14 -9.04
C GLY A 17 -18.51 1.45 -8.98
N GLY A 18 -18.10 2.55 -9.60
CA GLY A 18 -16.74 3.04 -9.54
C GLY A 18 -16.48 3.60 -8.16
N ALA A 19 -15.23 3.55 -7.71
CA ALA A 19 -14.79 4.41 -6.62
C ALA A 19 -15.14 5.86 -7.02
N PHE A 20 -16.14 6.44 -6.36
CA PHE A 20 -16.76 7.68 -6.87
C PHE A 20 -16.07 8.95 -6.39
N ASN A 21 -15.16 8.83 -5.42
CA ASN A 21 -14.48 9.97 -4.79
C ASN A 21 -13.02 9.69 -4.39
N LEU A 22 -12.42 8.59 -4.86
CA LEU A 22 -10.97 8.38 -4.74
C LEU A 22 -10.29 8.95 -5.98
N ASP A 23 -9.28 9.78 -5.78
CA ASP A 23 -8.41 10.23 -6.89
C ASP A 23 -7.50 9.07 -7.33
N ALA A 24 -7.94 8.36 -8.36
CA ALA A 24 -7.20 7.28 -8.97
C ALA A 24 -6.23 7.76 -10.07
N GLU A 25 -6.32 9.02 -10.50
CA GLU A 25 -5.46 9.58 -11.56
C GLU A 25 -4.10 10.00 -11.01
N SER A 26 -4.05 10.53 -9.78
CA SER A 26 -2.82 10.98 -9.14
C SER A 26 -2.59 10.40 -7.73
N PRO A 27 -2.50 9.07 -7.57
CA PRO A 27 -2.22 8.46 -6.27
C PRO A 27 -0.77 8.72 -5.82
N THR A 28 -0.55 8.75 -4.50
CA THR A 28 0.81 8.68 -3.95
C THR A 28 1.25 7.22 -3.90
N VAL A 29 2.32 6.90 -4.63
CA VAL A 29 2.88 5.54 -4.72
C VAL A 29 4.15 5.45 -3.89
N TYR A 30 4.24 4.42 -3.05
CA TYR A 30 5.44 4.08 -2.28
C TYR A 30 5.97 2.74 -2.75
N SER A 31 7.29 2.62 -2.80
CA SER A 31 7.99 1.39 -3.18
C SER A 31 9.11 1.08 -2.20
N GLY A 32 9.38 -0.20 -2.00
CA GLY A 32 10.50 -0.70 -1.20
C GLY A 32 11.52 -1.46 -2.05
N SER A 33 12.44 -2.15 -1.39
CA SER A 33 13.43 -3.00 -2.08
C SER A 33 12.77 -4.20 -2.77
N ASP A 34 13.29 -4.56 -3.95
CA ASP A 34 12.79 -5.69 -4.72
C ASP A 34 12.86 -7.00 -3.91
N GLY A 35 11.82 -7.83 -4.03
CA GLY A 35 11.75 -9.13 -3.35
C GLY A 35 11.40 -9.06 -1.85
N SER A 36 11.45 -7.89 -1.22
CA SER A 36 11.21 -7.72 0.23
C SER A 36 9.75 -7.90 0.68
N TYR A 37 8.84 -8.00 -0.28
CA TYR A 37 7.39 -7.96 -0.07
C TYR A 37 6.93 -6.68 0.64
N PHE A 38 7.57 -5.55 0.32
CA PHE A 38 7.08 -4.24 0.73
C PHE A 38 5.60 -4.05 0.36
N GLY A 39 4.77 -3.71 1.34
CA GLY A 39 3.32 -3.61 1.17
C GLY A 39 2.55 -4.85 1.62
N PHE A 40 3.23 -5.87 2.16
CA PHE A 40 2.56 -7.06 2.70
C PHE A 40 1.60 -6.73 3.86
N ALA A 41 1.95 -5.73 4.67
CA ALA A 41 1.08 -5.16 5.71
C ALA A 41 1.20 -3.62 5.66
N VAL A 42 0.09 -2.92 5.85
CA VAL A 42 0.04 -1.44 5.83
C VAL A 42 -0.84 -0.92 6.96
N ASP A 43 -0.46 0.21 7.54
CA ASP A 43 -1.28 0.92 8.54
C ASP A 43 -0.96 2.43 8.57
N PHE A 44 -1.83 3.23 9.18
CA PHE A 44 -1.57 4.64 9.45
C PHE A 44 -0.85 4.82 10.79
N PHE A 45 0.03 5.82 10.87
CA PHE A 45 0.68 6.20 12.12
C PHE A 45 0.62 7.71 12.33
N ALA A 46 -0.12 8.12 13.36
CA ALA A 46 -0.31 9.52 13.74
C ALA A 46 0.05 9.69 15.23
N PRO A 47 1.33 9.87 15.58
CA PRO A 47 1.78 9.97 16.97
C PRO A 47 1.31 11.25 17.67
N ASP A 48 0.96 12.27 16.91
CA ASP A 48 0.45 13.55 17.38
C ASP A 48 -0.56 14.13 16.37
N ARG A 49 -1.21 15.25 16.70
CA ARG A 49 -2.26 15.86 15.86
C ARG A 49 -1.75 16.49 14.55
N SER A 50 -0.45 16.76 14.46
CA SER A 50 0.20 17.46 13.34
C SER A 50 1.00 16.54 12.42
N SER A 51 1.29 15.32 12.86
CA SER A 51 2.11 14.37 12.12
C SER A 51 1.29 13.19 11.62
N MET A 52 1.42 12.87 10.33
CA MET A 52 0.86 11.68 9.71
C MET A 52 1.96 10.92 8.96
N PHE A 53 1.97 9.61 9.10
CA PHE A 53 2.88 8.69 8.44
C PHE A 53 2.12 7.44 7.99
N LEU A 54 2.71 6.71 7.06
CA LEU A 54 2.33 5.34 6.75
C LEU A 54 3.32 4.38 7.40
N LEU A 55 2.83 3.25 7.87
CA LEU A 55 3.64 2.09 8.22
C LEU A 55 3.51 1.06 7.11
N VAL A 56 4.64 0.55 6.63
CA VAL A 56 4.65 -0.48 5.60
C VAL A 56 5.57 -1.62 6.03
N GLY A 57 5.00 -2.81 6.14
CA GLY A 57 5.74 -4.04 6.40
C GLY A 57 6.39 -4.59 5.13
N ALA A 58 7.64 -5.02 5.26
CA ALA A 58 8.42 -5.71 4.23
C ALA A 58 9.08 -6.96 4.86
N PRO A 59 8.33 -8.08 4.99
CA PRO A 59 8.74 -9.23 5.79
C PRO A 59 9.94 -9.99 5.24
N LYS A 60 10.33 -9.78 3.97
CA LYS A 60 11.52 -10.38 3.36
C LYS A 60 12.67 -9.40 3.15
N ALA A 61 12.56 -8.19 3.71
CA ALA A 61 13.67 -7.25 3.64
C ALA A 61 14.88 -7.78 4.40
N ASN A 62 16.08 -7.60 3.85
CA ASN A 62 17.31 -7.78 4.60
C ASN A 62 17.49 -6.63 5.59
N THR A 63 17.94 -6.97 6.80
CA THR A 63 18.27 -6.00 7.86
C THR A 63 19.77 -6.02 8.13
N THR A 64 20.23 -5.14 9.03
CA THR A 64 21.62 -5.12 9.50
C THR A 64 21.87 -6.08 10.68
N GLN A 65 20.91 -6.94 11.02
CA GLN A 65 21.07 -7.89 12.11
C GLN A 65 22.14 -8.95 11.76
N PRO A 66 23.05 -9.24 12.69
CA PRO A 66 24.19 -10.12 12.41
C PRO A 66 23.75 -11.57 12.20
N GLY A 67 24.06 -12.13 11.02
CA GLY A 67 23.78 -13.54 10.72
C GLY A 67 22.31 -13.85 10.43
N ILE A 68 21.45 -12.85 10.24
CA ILE A 68 20.05 -13.02 9.88
C ILE A 68 19.84 -12.68 8.40
N VAL A 69 19.20 -13.58 7.67
CA VAL A 69 18.82 -13.40 6.26
C VAL A 69 17.31 -13.14 6.20
N GLU A 70 16.89 -12.12 5.45
CA GLU A 70 15.47 -11.75 5.28
C GLU A 70 14.70 -11.63 6.61
N GLY A 71 15.33 -11.05 7.65
CA GLY A 71 14.71 -10.89 8.98
C GLY A 71 13.43 -10.02 8.97
N GLY A 72 13.25 -9.23 7.91
CA GLY A 72 12.10 -8.37 7.72
C GLY A 72 12.21 -7.05 8.48
N GLN A 73 11.48 -6.05 8.00
CA GLN A 73 11.42 -4.74 8.67
C GLN A 73 10.07 -4.07 8.45
N VAL A 74 9.78 -3.07 9.28
CA VAL A 74 8.67 -2.13 9.07
C VAL A 74 9.28 -0.76 8.79
N LEU A 75 8.77 -0.10 7.75
CA LEU A 75 9.20 1.23 7.35
C LEU A 75 8.16 2.27 7.77
N LYS A 76 8.64 3.40 8.28
CA LYS A 76 7.86 4.62 8.47
C LYS A 76 8.03 5.51 7.25
N CYS A 77 6.95 5.72 6.51
CA CYS A 77 6.94 6.56 5.31
C CYS A 77 6.29 7.91 5.60
N ASN A 78 6.92 8.99 5.11
CA ASN A 78 6.33 10.33 5.22
C ASN A 78 5.06 10.42 4.37
N TRP A 79 4.00 11.00 4.93
CA TRP A 79 2.74 11.26 4.23
C TRP A 79 2.87 12.31 3.11
N ASN A 80 3.84 13.22 3.23
CA ASN A 80 4.01 14.37 2.34
C ASN A 80 5.10 14.16 1.26
N THR A 81 5.31 15.20 0.43
CA THR A 81 6.07 15.34 -0.83
C THR A 81 7.37 14.56 -1.03
N ASN A 82 8.02 14.08 0.03
CA ASN A 82 9.15 13.17 -0.09
C ASN A 82 8.67 11.80 0.34
N GLN A 83 8.31 10.93 -0.62
CA GLN A 83 7.87 9.52 -0.49
C GLN A 83 8.95 8.61 0.10
N ASN A 84 9.70 9.14 1.07
CA ASN A 84 10.81 8.51 1.74
C ASN A 84 10.25 7.63 2.86
N CYS A 85 10.68 6.38 2.83
CA CYS A 85 10.41 5.36 3.84
C CYS A 85 11.70 5.03 4.57
N GLN A 86 11.69 5.12 5.90
CA GLN A 86 12.84 4.81 6.74
C GLN A 86 12.53 3.61 7.63
N PRO A 87 13.43 2.62 7.76
CA PRO A 87 13.20 1.48 8.63
C PRO A 87 13.09 1.93 10.08
N ILE A 88 12.12 1.38 10.81
CA ILE A 88 12.05 1.51 12.27
C ILE A 88 12.89 0.38 12.86
N ILE A 89 13.88 0.75 13.68
CA ILE A 89 14.71 -0.23 14.39
C ILE A 89 13.98 -0.69 15.64
N PHE A 90 13.31 -1.84 15.53
CA PHE A 90 12.70 -2.53 16.68
C PHE A 90 13.73 -3.40 17.41
N ASP A 91 14.54 -4.12 16.64
CA ASP A 91 15.65 -4.94 17.11
C ASP A 91 16.84 -4.78 16.16
N ALA A 92 18.05 -4.77 16.71
CA ALA A 92 19.30 -4.59 15.99
C ALA A 92 20.28 -5.75 16.20
N ARG A 93 19.85 -6.83 16.85
CA ARG A 93 20.68 -8.00 17.16
C ARG A 93 20.06 -9.29 16.63
#